data_AF-Q03G18-F1
#
_entry.id   AF-Q03G18-F1
#
_cell.length_a   1.000
_cell.length_b   1.000
_cell.length_c   1.000
_cell.angle_alpha   90.00
_cell.angle_beta   90.00
_cell.angle_gamma   90.00
#
_symmetry.space_group_name_H-M   'P 1'
#
loop_
_entity.id
_entity.type
_entity.pdbx_description
1 polymer ?
#
loop_
_entity_poly.entity_id
_entity_poly.type
_entity_poly.pdbx_seq_one_letter_code
_entity_poly.pdbx_strand_id
1 'polypeptide(L)'
;MATEVIQGNNLKVFYRLKKWAKERPAELVPYQTSAKLTFKRDSDSTKTKDGNVATSASLEPELEVEFINNSSIAADEFYQSVLNNEEGEAWLVDIDRLNKAGKNFAWYMQVTVSEDETEAKTGDASERSITFAVSGQPKRGWLALTQDQQDQVDYIFRGTDKVVMADDGTEENGGTAWEDGDEGTYVPKDDSSK
;
A
#
# COMPACT_ATOMS: atom_id res chain seq x y z
N MET A 1 -0.73 -5.04 -26.28
CA MET A 1 -0.76 -4.79 -24.83
C MET A 1 0.67 -4.48 -24.44
N ALA A 2 0.93 -3.27 -23.95
CA ALA A 2 2.24 -2.95 -23.41
C ALA A 2 2.44 -3.74 -22.11
N THR A 3 3.57 -4.41 -21.99
CA THR A 3 4.00 -5.03 -20.73
C THR A 3 4.93 -4.03 -20.08
N GLU A 4 4.48 -3.42 -18.99
CA GLU A 4 5.27 -2.45 -18.23
C GLU A 4 5.86 -3.11 -16.98
N VAL A 5 7.01 -2.59 -16.55
CA VAL A 5 7.67 -3.04 -15.32
C VAL A 5 6.89 -2.47 -14.14
N ILE A 6 6.48 -3.34 -13.21
CA ILE A 6 5.86 -2.90 -11.96
C ILE A 6 6.98 -2.39 -11.05
N GLN A 7 6.96 -1.11 -10.72
CA GLN A 7 7.91 -0.51 -9.78
C GLN A 7 7.51 -0.84 -8.33
N GLY A 8 8.49 -1.09 -7.46
CA GLY A 8 8.23 -1.34 -6.05
C GLY A 8 7.49 -0.18 -5.37
N ASN A 9 7.78 1.06 -5.76
CA ASN A 9 7.11 2.26 -5.26
C ASN A 9 5.60 2.27 -5.52
N ASN A 10 5.12 1.54 -6.52
CA ASN A 10 3.72 1.50 -6.90
C ASN A 10 2.91 0.48 -6.10
N LEU A 11 3.59 -0.42 -5.38
CA LEU A 11 2.96 -1.40 -4.52
C LEU A 11 2.84 -0.81 -3.12
N LYS A 12 1.61 -0.47 -2.73
CA LYS A 12 1.32 0.18 -1.45
C LYS A 12 0.49 -0.74 -0.55
N VAL A 13 0.91 -0.90 0.69
CA VAL A 13 0.14 -1.59 1.72
C VAL A 13 -0.82 -0.63 2.41
N PHE A 14 -2.10 -1.01 2.44
CA PHE A 14 -3.12 -0.37 3.25
C PHE A 14 -3.56 -1.34 4.35
N TYR A 15 -3.94 -0.82 5.50
CA TYR A 15 -4.38 -1.62 6.64
C TYR A 15 -5.59 -1.00 7.34
N ARG A 16 -6.38 -1.87 7.99
CA ARG A 16 -7.44 -1.48 8.91
C ARG A 16 -7.78 -2.61 9.88
N LEU A 17 -8.11 -2.29 11.11
CA LEU A 17 -8.79 -3.23 12.01
C LEU A 17 -10.18 -3.64 11.49
N LYS A 18 -10.47 -4.95 11.48
CA LYS A 18 -11.72 -5.51 10.92
C LYS A 18 -12.98 -4.97 11.62
N LYS A 19 -12.89 -4.67 12.92
CA LYS A 19 -13.97 -4.05 13.70
C LYS A 19 -14.37 -2.66 13.19
N TRP A 20 -13.45 -1.92 12.57
CA TRP A 20 -13.68 -0.57 12.04
C TRP A 20 -14.18 -0.56 10.60
N ALA A 21 -14.47 -1.71 10.01
CA ALA A 21 -14.88 -1.81 8.62
C ALA A 21 -16.11 -0.98 8.24
N LYS A 22 -16.99 -0.68 9.20
CA LYS A 22 -18.19 0.15 9.02
C LYS A 22 -18.00 1.62 9.42
N GLU A 23 -16.90 1.95 10.09
CA GLU A 23 -16.69 3.24 10.74
C GLU A 23 -15.63 4.08 10.03
N ARG A 24 -14.60 3.44 9.46
CA ARG A 24 -13.45 4.12 8.87
C ARG A 24 -12.96 3.43 7.60
N PRO A 25 -12.42 4.16 6.61
CA PRO A 25 -11.70 3.56 5.48
C PRO A 25 -10.39 2.91 5.96
N ALA A 26 -9.77 2.11 5.10
CA ALA A 26 -8.42 1.62 5.36
C ALA A 26 -7.40 2.74 5.16
N GLU A 27 -6.28 2.70 5.87
CA GLU A 27 -5.26 3.73 5.82
C GLU A 27 -4.00 3.22 5.16
N LEU A 28 -3.31 4.11 4.43
CA LEU A 28 -1.99 3.82 3.88
C LEU A 28 -1.01 3.65 5.06
N VAL A 29 -0.18 2.60 5.04
CA VAL A 29 0.96 2.52 5.95
C VAL A 29 2.01 3.52 5.46
N PRO A 30 2.35 4.58 6.22
CA PRO A 30 3.27 5.60 5.70
C PRO A 30 4.73 5.11 5.74
N TYR A 31 5.57 5.70 4.88
CA TYR A 31 7.02 5.46 4.85
C TYR A 31 7.45 4.00 4.65
N GLN A 32 6.65 3.23 3.89
CA GLN A 32 6.99 1.88 3.48
C GLN A 32 8.31 1.85 2.70
N THR A 33 9.22 1.00 3.13
CA THR A 33 10.49 0.71 2.47
C THR A 33 10.40 -0.57 1.64
N SER A 34 9.61 -1.54 2.11
CA SER A 34 9.37 -2.79 1.40
C SER A 34 7.99 -3.37 1.71
N ALA A 35 7.45 -4.13 0.74
CA ALA A 35 6.26 -4.93 0.91
C ALA A 35 6.44 -6.26 0.18
N LYS A 36 6.11 -7.37 0.84
CA LYS A 36 6.37 -8.71 0.33
C LYS A 36 5.18 -9.62 0.60
N LEU A 37 4.58 -10.10 -0.48
CA LEU A 37 3.49 -11.08 -0.43
C LEU A 37 4.02 -12.42 -0.94
N THR A 38 4.08 -13.40 -0.05
CA THR A 38 4.59 -14.75 -0.35
C THR A 38 3.44 -15.76 -0.41
N PHE A 39 3.48 -16.66 -1.38
CA PHE A 39 2.54 -17.78 -1.50
C PHE A 39 3.31 -19.09 -1.37
N LYS A 40 3.17 -19.79 -0.24
CA LYS A 40 3.75 -21.13 -0.03
C LYS A 40 2.67 -22.19 -0.19
N ARG A 41 2.98 -23.29 -0.86
CA ARG A 41 2.10 -24.47 -0.92
C ARG A 41 2.97 -25.70 -0.88
N ASP A 42 2.81 -26.48 0.18
CA ASP A 42 3.47 -27.77 0.27
C ASP A 42 2.78 -28.77 -0.66
N SER A 43 3.58 -29.64 -1.29
CA SER A 43 3.06 -30.74 -2.09
C SER A 43 3.77 -32.01 -1.69
N ASP A 44 3.02 -32.94 -1.12
CA ASP A 44 3.51 -34.29 -0.88
C ASP A 44 3.32 -35.12 -2.14
N SER A 45 4.29 -35.97 -2.46
CA SER A 45 4.16 -36.90 -3.57
C SER A 45 4.38 -38.33 -3.11
N THR A 46 3.36 -39.15 -3.24
CA THR A 46 3.44 -40.59 -2.97
C THR A 46 3.85 -41.29 -4.26
N LYS A 47 5.04 -41.89 -4.27
CA LYS A 47 5.48 -42.74 -5.39
C LYS A 47 4.68 -44.03 -5.38
N THR A 48 3.86 -44.22 -6.42
CA THR A 48 3.13 -45.47 -6.65
C THR A 48 3.83 -46.27 -7.76
N LYS A 49 3.44 -47.54 -7.93
CA LYS A 49 3.97 -48.40 -8.99
C LYS A 49 3.58 -47.93 -10.40
N ASP A 50 2.56 -47.09 -10.51
CA ASP A 50 2.00 -46.58 -11.77
C ASP A 50 2.38 -45.12 -12.06
N GLY A 51 3.18 -44.51 -11.17
CA GLY A 51 3.63 -43.12 -11.31
C GLY A 51 3.59 -42.35 -10.00
N ASN A 52 3.99 -41.09 -10.06
CA ASN A 52 3.97 -40.20 -8.91
C ASN A 52 2.56 -39.62 -8.72
N VAL A 53 1.97 -39.79 -7.53
CA VAL A 53 0.69 -39.15 -7.16
C VAL A 53 1.00 -37.99 -6.23
N ALA A 54 0.80 -36.76 -6.71
CA ALA A 54 0.97 -35.56 -5.89
C ALA A 54 -0.35 -35.20 -5.17
N THR A 55 -0.28 -35.02 -3.87
CA THR A 55 -1.31 -34.39 -3.03
C THR A 55 -0.84 -32.99 -2.69
N SER A 56 -1.53 -31.97 -3.22
CA SER A 56 -1.25 -30.58 -2.87
C SER A 56 -1.87 -30.24 -1.52
N ALA A 57 -1.06 -29.71 -0.59
CA ALA A 57 -1.52 -29.21 0.70
C ALA A 57 -2.13 -27.80 0.60
N SER A 58 -2.54 -27.25 1.73
CA SER A 58 -3.12 -25.90 1.85
C SER A 58 -2.13 -24.81 1.42
N LEU A 59 -2.65 -23.72 0.86
CA LEU A 59 -1.88 -22.53 0.54
C LEU A 59 -1.66 -21.73 1.84
N GLU A 60 -0.41 -21.36 2.13
CA GLU A 60 0.00 -20.54 3.26
C GLU A 60 0.53 -19.19 2.73
N PRO A 61 -0.32 -18.16 2.71
CA PRO A 61 0.07 -16.82 2.32
C PRO A 61 0.60 -16.03 3.52
N GLU A 62 1.62 -15.21 3.27
CA GLU A 62 2.25 -14.36 4.27
C GLU A 62 2.49 -12.98 3.65
N LEU A 63 2.11 -11.93 4.37
CA LEU A 63 2.40 -10.55 4.00
C LEU A 63 3.37 -9.96 5.02
N GLU A 64 4.39 -9.30 4.53
CA GLU A 64 5.41 -8.60 5.32
C GLU A 64 5.51 -7.17 4.81
N VAL A 65 5.57 -6.20 5.73
CA VAL A 65 5.76 -4.77 5.41
C VAL A 65 6.81 -4.17 6.33
N GLU A 66 7.77 -3.46 5.75
CA GLU A 66 8.78 -2.69 6.46
C GLU A 66 8.55 -1.21 6.22
N PHE A 67 8.71 -0.40 7.27
CA PHE A 67 8.55 1.06 7.18
C PHE A 67 9.38 1.81 8.22
N ILE A 68 9.67 3.08 7.94
CA ILE A 68 10.25 3.99 8.93
C ILE A 68 9.24 4.26 10.03
N ASN A 69 9.61 3.94 11.27
CA ASN A 69 8.74 4.00 12.43
C ASN A 69 8.11 5.40 12.57
N ASN A 70 6.79 5.43 12.76
CA ASN A 70 5.98 6.64 12.79
C ASN A 70 4.73 6.44 13.66
N SER A 71 4.02 7.54 13.95
CA SER A 71 2.82 7.56 14.81
C SER A 71 1.51 7.63 14.01
N SER A 72 1.46 7.01 12.83
CA SER A 72 0.21 6.91 12.07
C SER A 72 -0.78 5.98 12.75
N ILE A 73 -2.07 6.13 12.43
CA ILE A 73 -3.11 5.26 12.98
C ILE A 73 -2.81 3.79 12.62
N ALA A 74 -2.41 3.50 11.38
CA ALA A 74 -1.99 2.16 10.99
C ALA A 74 -0.83 1.60 11.84
N ALA A 75 0.20 2.41 12.11
CA ALA A 75 1.34 2.00 12.94
C ALA A 75 0.96 1.72 14.41
N ASP A 76 0.01 2.48 14.96
CA ASP A 76 -0.54 2.27 16.31
C ASP A 76 -1.49 1.06 16.34
N GLU A 77 -2.26 0.83 15.28
CA GLU A 77 -3.15 -0.33 15.15
C GLU A 77 -2.34 -1.65 15.15
N PHE A 78 -1.12 -1.68 14.62
CA PHE A 78 -0.28 -2.88 14.69
C PHE A 78 0.08 -3.27 16.13
N TYR A 79 0.46 -2.30 16.97
CA TYR A 79 0.69 -2.56 18.39
C TYR A 79 -0.56 -3.10 19.06
N GLN A 80 -1.73 -2.53 18.77
CA GLN A 80 -3.00 -3.01 19.33
C GLN A 80 -3.34 -4.42 18.84
N SER A 81 -3.13 -4.70 17.54
CA SER A 81 -3.42 -5.99 16.94
C SER A 81 -2.55 -7.10 17.53
N VAL A 82 -1.25 -6.85 17.72
CA VAL A 82 -0.35 -7.82 18.39
C VAL A 82 -0.71 -8.02 19.85
N LEU A 83 -0.87 -6.93 20.61
CA LEU A 83 -1.11 -7.01 22.05
C LEU A 83 -2.45 -7.67 22.40
N ASN A 84 -3.48 -7.45 21.58
CA ASN A 84 -4.84 -7.92 21.85
C ASN A 84 -5.29 -9.05 20.91
N ASN A 85 -4.41 -9.53 20.03
CA ASN A 85 -4.72 -10.53 19.01
C ASN A 85 -5.96 -10.16 18.17
N GLU A 86 -6.01 -8.92 17.69
CA GLU A 86 -7.15 -8.43 16.88
C GLU A 86 -7.00 -8.79 15.40
N GLU A 87 -8.11 -9.13 14.77
CA GLU A 87 -8.20 -9.34 13.32
C GLU A 87 -8.23 -8.00 12.57
N GLY A 88 -7.42 -7.92 11.52
CA GLY A 88 -7.35 -6.82 10.58
C GLY A 88 -7.66 -7.24 9.14
N GLU A 89 -7.68 -6.24 8.29
CA GLU A 89 -7.77 -6.35 6.84
C GLU A 89 -6.57 -5.61 6.25
N ALA A 90 -5.89 -6.24 5.29
CA ALA A 90 -4.75 -5.66 4.60
C ALA A 90 -4.95 -5.73 3.09
N TRP A 91 -4.46 -4.70 2.40
CA TRP A 91 -4.45 -4.65 0.95
C TRP A 91 -3.04 -4.38 0.44
N LEU A 92 -2.59 -5.13 -0.56
CA LEU A 92 -1.45 -4.76 -1.38
C LEU A 92 -1.99 -4.22 -2.71
N VAL A 93 -1.91 -2.90 -2.89
CA VAL A 93 -2.51 -2.17 -4.02
C VAL A 93 -1.42 -1.79 -5.00
N ASP A 94 -1.66 -2.07 -6.28
CA ASP A 94 -0.84 -1.62 -7.40
C ASP A 94 -1.49 -0.35 -7.98
N ILE A 95 -0.92 0.81 -7.63
CA ILE A 95 -1.51 2.12 -7.93
C ILE A 95 -1.46 2.45 -9.42
N ASP A 96 -0.49 1.92 -10.16
CA ASP A 96 -0.36 2.19 -11.61
C ASP A 96 -1.20 1.23 -12.45
N ARG A 97 -1.59 0.09 -11.89
CA ARG A 97 -2.38 -0.91 -12.60
C ARG A 97 -3.87 -0.60 -12.51
N LEU A 98 -4.36 0.11 -13.53
CA LEU A 98 -5.77 0.47 -13.67
C LEU A 98 -6.55 -0.50 -14.58
N ASN A 99 -7.83 -0.73 -14.26
CA ASN A 99 -8.77 -1.32 -15.20
C ASN A 99 -9.46 -0.25 -16.08
N LYS A 100 -10.35 -0.70 -16.98
CA LYS A 100 -11.12 0.19 -17.88
C LYS A 100 -12.00 1.23 -17.17
N ALA A 101 -12.25 1.05 -15.87
CA ALA A 101 -13.04 1.95 -15.05
C ALA A 101 -12.17 2.81 -14.11
N GLY A 102 -10.85 2.85 -14.32
CA GLY A 102 -9.92 3.64 -13.50
C GLY A 102 -9.70 3.09 -12.09
N LYS A 103 -10.01 1.81 -11.84
CA LYS A 103 -9.81 1.17 -10.53
C LYS A 103 -8.47 0.46 -10.45
N ASN A 104 -7.77 0.60 -9.33
CA ASN A 104 -6.48 -0.02 -9.05
C ASN A 104 -6.62 -1.52 -8.76
N PHE A 105 -5.65 -2.30 -9.20
CA PHE A 105 -5.56 -3.71 -8.87
C PHE A 105 -5.10 -3.89 -7.42
N ALA A 106 -5.69 -4.84 -6.70
CA ALA A 106 -5.28 -5.13 -5.32
C ALA A 106 -5.38 -6.61 -4.96
N TRP A 107 -4.53 -7.02 -4.02
CA TRP A 107 -4.72 -8.20 -3.20
C TRP A 107 -5.37 -7.81 -1.88
N TYR A 108 -6.49 -8.44 -1.54
CA TYR A 108 -7.18 -8.30 -0.27
C TYR A 108 -6.94 -9.54 0.61
N MET A 109 -6.64 -9.30 1.88
CA MET A 109 -6.32 -10.32 2.87
C MET A 109 -6.99 -9.97 4.21
N GLN A 110 -7.53 -10.98 4.89
CA GLN A 110 -7.83 -10.88 6.33
C GLN A 110 -6.60 -11.36 7.08
N VAL A 111 -6.15 -10.60 8.06
CA VAL A 111 -4.84 -10.81 8.68
C VAL A 111 -4.91 -10.69 10.19
N THR A 112 -3.96 -11.32 10.87
CA THR A 112 -3.59 -11.02 12.25
C THR A 112 -2.11 -10.68 12.27
N VAL A 113 -1.71 -9.67 13.03
CA VAL A 113 -0.28 -9.36 13.16
C VAL A 113 0.37 -10.44 14.01
N SER A 114 1.29 -11.20 13.42
CA SER A 114 2.02 -12.27 14.10
C SER A 114 3.31 -11.77 14.74
N GLU A 115 3.91 -10.74 14.16
CA GLU A 115 5.15 -10.14 14.64
C GLU A 115 5.20 -8.65 14.30
N ASP A 116 5.78 -7.88 15.23
CA ASP A 116 5.99 -6.44 15.13
C ASP A 116 7.34 -6.13 15.76
N GLU A 117 8.36 -6.12 14.91
CA GLU A 117 9.74 -5.89 15.30
C GLU A 117 10.08 -4.41 15.15
N THR A 118 10.73 -3.82 16.16
CA THR A 118 11.25 -2.46 16.11
C THR A 118 12.76 -2.48 16.19
N GLU A 119 13.44 -1.96 15.18
CA GLU A 119 14.88 -1.72 15.19
C GLU A 119 15.15 -0.22 15.36
N ALA A 120 16.05 0.14 16.28
CA ALA A 120 16.40 1.53 16.57
C ALA A 120 17.91 1.66 16.79
N LYS A 121 18.63 1.90 15.69
CA LYS A 121 20.08 2.07 15.69
C LYS A 121 20.45 3.51 16.05
N THR A 122 21.54 3.69 16.81
CA THR A 122 22.04 5.03 17.17
C THR A 122 22.45 5.80 15.92
N GLY A 123 21.81 6.95 15.69
CA GLY A 123 22.12 7.84 14.56
C GLY A 123 21.23 7.64 13.33
N ASP A 124 20.42 6.58 13.30
CA ASP A 124 19.47 6.28 12.22
C ASP A 124 18.03 6.50 12.69
N ALA A 125 17.09 6.59 11.74
CA ALA A 125 15.67 6.52 12.07
C ALA A 125 15.32 5.10 12.55
N SER A 126 14.36 4.99 13.46
CA SER A 126 13.85 3.67 13.84
C SER A 126 13.04 3.06 12.69
N GLU A 127 13.15 1.76 12.51
CA GLU A 127 12.44 0.98 11.51
C GLU A 127 11.51 -0.02 12.21
N ARG A 128 10.41 -0.37 11.55
CA ARG A 128 9.52 -1.43 11.99
C ARG A 128 9.26 -2.42 10.87
N SER A 129 9.29 -3.71 11.22
CA SER A 129 8.93 -4.82 10.33
C SER A 129 7.72 -5.55 10.91
N ILE A 130 6.66 -5.63 10.11
CA ILE A 130 5.39 -6.23 10.51
C ILE A 130 5.13 -7.46 9.65
N THR A 131 4.97 -8.60 10.32
CA THR A 131 4.60 -9.87 9.69
C THR A 131 3.13 -10.16 9.97
N PHE A 132 2.38 -10.43 8.90
CA PHE A 132 0.96 -10.77 8.96
C PHE A 132 0.74 -12.25 8.64
N ALA A 133 0.05 -12.93 9.55
CA ALA A 133 -0.55 -14.23 9.25
C ALA A 133 -1.87 -14.02 8.49
N VAL A 134 -1.98 -14.59 7.29
CA VAL A 134 -3.18 -14.46 6.46
C VAL A 134 -4.22 -15.54 6.80
N SER A 135 -5.42 -15.09 7.16
CA SER A 135 -6.58 -15.95 7.37
C SER A 135 -7.26 -16.27 6.04
N GLY A 136 -7.15 -17.52 5.60
CA GLY A 136 -7.77 -18.01 4.37
C GLY A 136 -6.95 -17.69 3.12
N GLN A 137 -7.63 -17.49 1.99
CA GLN A 137 -6.98 -17.25 0.70
C GLN A 137 -7.07 -15.78 0.28
N PRO A 138 -5.93 -15.13 -0.06
CA PRO A 138 -5.91 -13.80 -0.63
C PRO A 138 -6.82 -13.71 -1.86
N LYS A 139 -7.57 -12.61 -1.95
CA LYS A 139 -8.48 -12.35 -3.08
C LYS A 139 -7.94 -11.23 -3.93
N ARG A 140 -7.89 -11.45 -5.24
CA ARG A 140 -7.60 -10.38 -6.21
C ARG A 140 -8.86 -9.59 -6.49
N GLY A 141 -8.74 -8.28 -6.59
CA GLY A 141 -9.84 -7.39 -6.88
C GLY A 141 -9.40 -6.10 -7.55
N TRP A 142 -10.39 -5.29 -7.90
CA TRP A 142 -10.22 -3.91 -8.36
C TRP A 142 -10.93 -3.01 -7.38
N LEU A 143 -10.22 -2.00 -6.86
CA LEU A 143 -10.75 -1.04 -5.90
C LEU A 143 -10.52 0.39 -6.38
N ALA A 144 -11.30 1.33 -5.86
CA ALA A 144 -11.04 2.74 -6.01
C ALA A 144 -10.46 3.26 -4.70
N LEU A 145 -9.42 4.08 -4.78
CA LEU A 145 -8.94 4.84 -3.64
C LEU A 145 -9.88 6.03 -3.39
N THR A 146 -10.08 6.36 -2.13
CA THR A 146 -10.70 7.64 -1.73
C THR A 146 -9.75 8.79 -2.00
N GLN A 147 -10.24 10.03 -2.05
CA GLN A 147 -9.39 11.19 -2.32
C GLN A 147 -8.24 11.29 -1.31
N ASP A 148 -8.54 11.20 -0.01
CA ASP A 148 -7.51 11.23 1.04
C ASP A 148 -6.44 10.13 0.87
N GLN A 149 -6.83 8.94 0.41
CA GLN A 149 -5.89 7.84 0.14
C GLN A 149 -5.03 8.14 -1.10
N GLN A 150 -5.61 8.74 -2.13
CA GLN A 150 -4.91 9.16 -3.33
C GLN A 150 -3.89 10.26 -3.00
N ASP A 151 -4.28 11.25 -2.20
CA ASP A 151 -3.40 12.33 -1.74
C ASP A 151 -2.21 11.82 -0.91
N GLN A 152 -2.45 10.79 -0.09
CA GLN A 152 -1.40 10.11 0.68
C GLN A 152 -0.45 9.30 -0.21
N VAL A 153 -0.94 8.72 -1.30
CA VAL A 153 -0.15 7.97 -2.28
C VAL A 153 0.69 8.91 -3.14
N ASP A 154 0.09 10.00 -3.62
CA ASP A 154 0.70 10.93 -4.57
C ASP A 154 1.68 11.90 -3.92
N TYR A 155 1.82 11.87 -2.58
CA TYR A 155 2.70 12.73 -1.78
C TYR A 155 2.71 14.16 -2.35
N ILE A 156 1.51 14.74 -2.48
CA ILE A 156 1.23 15.86 -3.37
C ILE A 156 2.21 17.03 -3.16
N PHE A 157 2.80 17.50 -4.28
CA PHE A 157 3.36 18.85 -4.35
C PHE A 157 2.23 19.85 -4.15
N ARG A 158 2.21 20.50 -2.98
CA ARG A 158 1.25 21.55 -2.67
C ARG A 158 1.82 22.91 -3.04
N GLY A 159 1.09 23.67 -3.85
CA GLY A 159 1.33 25.09 -3.99
C GLY A 159 1.09 25.85 -2.68
N THR A 160 1.36 27.14 -2.67
CA THR A 160 1.21 27.99 -1.47
C THR A 160 -0.19 28.58 -1.30
N ASP A 161 -1.13 28.24 -2.18
CA ASP A 161 -2.50 28.76 -2.14
C ASP A 161 -3.41 27.97 -1.18
N LYS A 162 -4.62 28.50 -0.99
CA LYS A 162 -5.65 27.81 -0.22
C LYS A 162 -6.06 26.54 -0.94
N VAL A 163 -6.11 25.44 -0.18
CA VAL A 163 -6.67 24.18 -0.64
C VAL A 163 -8.18 24.32 -0.78
N VAL A 164 -8.67 24.13 -2.00
CA VAL A 164 -10.09 24.03 -2.37
C VAL A 164 -10.29 22.74 -3.16
N MET A 165 -11.45 22.11 -2.99
CA MET A 165 -11.80 20.89 -3.71
C MET A 165 -12.62 21.28 -4.94
N ALA A 166 -12.18 20.84 -6.13
CA ALA A 166 -12.95 20.99 -7.35
C ALA A 166 -14.10 19.97 -7.43
N ASP A 167 -15.08 20.24 -8.30
CA ASP A 167 -16.26 19.38 -8.48
C ASP A 167 -15.91 17.97 -9.03
N ASP A 168 -14.71 17.79 -9.59
CA ASP A 168 -14.19 16.51 -10.07
C ASP A 168 -13.37 15.75 -9.03
N GLY A 169 -13.26 16.28 -7.81
CA GLY A 169 -12.53 15.68 -6.69
C GLY A 169 -11.05 16.06 -6.63
N THR A 170 -10.54 16.85 -7.57
CA THR A 170 -9.12 17.26 -7.55
C THR A 170 -8.84 18.35 -6.50
N GLU A 171 -7.67 18.27 -5.85
CA GLU A 171 -7.17 19.28 -4.91
C GLU A 171 -6.64 20.48 -5.71
N GLU A 172 -7.35 21.62 -5.68
CA GLU A 172 -6.84 22.90 -6.15
C GLU A 172 -6.04 23.57 -5.02
N ASN A 173 -4.71 23.58 -5.12
CA ASN A 173 -3.81 24.15 -4.10
C ASN A 173 -2.82 25.19 -4.69
N GLY A 174 -3.06 25.63 -5.92
CA GLY A 174 -2.21 26.57 -6.67
C GLY A 174 -0.82 26.05 -7.03
N GLY A 175 -0.57 24.75 -6.87
CA GLY A 175 0.67 24.09 -7.28
C GLY A 175 0.47 23.26 -8.53
N THR A 176 1.43 23.33 -9.45
CA THR A 176 1.56 22.36 -10.55
C THR A 176 2.73 21.45 -10.19
N ALA A 177 2.50 20.13 -10.12
CA ALA A 177 3.58 19.17 -9.91
C ALA A 177 4.57 19.25 -11.06
N TRP A 178 5.87 19.14 -10.75
CA TRP A 178 6.92 19.17 -11.76
C TRP A 178 6.85 17.94 -12.66
N GLU A 179 6.84 18.13 -13.98
CA GLU A 179 6.89 17.04 -14.97
C GLU A 179 8.28 16.93 -15.63
N ASP A 180 8.66 15.73 -16.07
CA ASP A 180 9.91 15.50 -16.80
C ASP A 180 9.92 16.32 -18.11
N GLY A 181 10.73 17.39 -18.14
CA GLY A 181 10.73 18.40 -19.21
C GLY A 181 10.45 19.84 -18.75
N ASP A 182 10.06 20.05 -17.48
CA ASP A 182 9.87 21.38 -16.86
C ASP A 182 11.20 22.08 -16.46
N GLU A 183 12.33 21.63 -17.02
CA GLU A 183 13.63 22.27 -16.78
C GLU A 183 13.69 23.66 -17.44
N GLY A 184 13.61 24.73 -16.63
CA GLY A 184 14.10 26.05 -17.02
C GLY A 184 13.14 26.94 -17.82
N THR A 185 11.83 26.71 -17.78
CA THR A 185 10.80 27.66 -18.27
C THR A 185 10.66 28.87 -17.34
N TYR A 186 11.72 29.69 -17.27
CA TYR A 186 11.63 31.03 -16.70
C TYR A 186 10.87 31.93 -17.68
N VAL A 187 9.61 32.24 -17.36
CA VAL A 187 8.85 33.30 -18.04
C VAL A 187 9.09 34.59 -17.25
N PRO A 188 9.89 35.55 -17.77
CA PRO A 188 10.05 36.84 -17.11
C PRO A 188 8.69 37.55 -17.06
N LYS A 189 8.41 38.27 -15.96
CA LYS A 189 7.25 39.18 -15.92
C LYS A 189 7.39 40.18 -17.05
N ASP A 190 6.37 40.26 -17.91
CA ASP A 190 6.27 41.32 -18.90
C ASP A 190 5.91 42.61 -18.16
N ASP A 191 6.90 43.46 -17.92
CA ASP A 191 6.77 44.80 -17.32
C ASP A 191 6.20 45.80 -18.37
N SER A 192 5.14 45.41 -19.08
CA SER A 192 4.46 46.25 -20.07
C SER A 192 3.40 47.17 -19.47
N SER A 193 3.67 47.72 -18.27
CA SER A 193 3.02 48.96 -17.80
C SER A 193 4.04 50.08 -17.64
N LYS A 194 4.15 50.92 -18.68
CA LYS A 194 4.58 52.31 -18.52
C LYS A 194 3.41 53.17 -18.07
#